data_AF-A0A353FH07-F1
#
_entry.id   AF-A0A353FH07-F1
#
_cell.length_a   1.000
_cell.length_b   1.000
_cell.length_c   1.000
_cell.angle_alpha   90.00
_cell.angle_beta   90.00
_cell.angle_gamma   90.00
#
_symmetry.space_group_name_H-M   'P 1'
#
loop_
_entity.id
_entity.type
_entity.pdbx_description
1 polymer ?
#
loop_
_entity_poly.entity_id
_entity_poly.type
_entity_poly.pdbx_seq_one_letter_code
_entity_poly.pdbx_strand_id
1 'polypeptide(L)' 'MAKRKITPGVLVHTLRENQNNNKTLKALFASQFLGKLSVEELEALKKSIDKELKKREGRVIQEKIEFLEKYGFKVQKKS' A
#
# COMPACT_ATOMS: atom_id res chain seq x y z
N MET A 1 29.37 18.68 -4.74
CA MET A 1 28.67 17.69 -5.59
C MET A 1 28.79 18.13 -7.05
N ALA A 2 29.66 17.50 -7.84
CA ALA A 2 29.87 17.88 -9.24
C ALA A 2 28.64 17.54 -10.09
N LYS A 3 28.14 18.50 -10.88
CA LYS A 3 27.07 18.26 -11.87
C LYS A 3 27.59 17.27 -12.91
N ARG A 4 27.10 16.02 -12.87
CA ARG A 4 27.43 15.00 -13.86
C ARG A 4 26.95 15.48 -15.24
N LYS A 5 27.84 15.52 -16.24
CA LYS A 5 27.47 15.77 -17.65
C LYS A 5 26.43 14.75 -18.07
N ILE A 6 25.24 15.20 -18.46
CA ILE A 6 24.20 14.35 -19.05
C ILE A 6 24.71 13.93 -20.43
N THR A 7 25.20 12.71 -20.54
CA THR A 7 25.54 12.08 -21.83
C THR A 7 24.41 11.15 -22.25
N PRO A 8 24.27 10.84 -23.55
CA PRO A 8 23.24 9.91 -24.02
C PRO A 8 23.26 8.56 -23.30
N GLY A 9 24.45 8.04 -22.97
CA GLY A 9 24.61 6.82 -22.16
C GLY A 9 24.09 6.97 -20.73
N VAL A 10 24.36 8.11 -20.08
CA VAL A 10 23.82 8.43 -18.75
C VAL A 10 22.30 8.56 -18.81
N LEU A 11 21.76 9.20 -19.84
CA LEU A 11 20.31 9.34 -20.03
C LEU A 11 19.63 7.98 -20.22
N VAL A 12 20.17 7.13 -21.11
CA VAL A 12 19.65 5.78 -21.36
C VAL A 12 19.76 4.91 -20.10
N HIS A 13 20.86 4.98 -19.34
CA HIS A 13 20.99 4.28 -18.07
C HIS A 13 19.93 4.74 -17.06
N THR A 14 19.75 6.05 -16.92
CA THR A 14 18.75 6.63 -16.00
C THR A 14 17.33 6.25 -16.40
N LEU A 15 17.02 6.22 -17.71
CA LEU A 15 15.73 5.77 -18.24
C LEU A 15 15.50 4.27 -18.02
N ARG A 16 16.53 3.43 -18.20
CA ARG A 16 16.46 1.99 -17.91
C ARG A 16 16.29 1.71 -16.42
N GLU A 17 16.98 2.46 -15.55
CA GLU A 17 16.81 2.38 -14.10
C GLU A 17 15.40 2.76 -13.64
N ASN A 18 14.77 3.73 -14.30
CA ASN A 18 13.38 4.12 -14.05
C ASN A 18 12.36 3.17 -14.69
N GLN A 19 12.65 2.57 -15.85
CA GLN A 19 11.80 1.56 -16.48
C GLN A 19 11.78 0.24 -15.69
N ASN A 20 12.90 -0.13 -15.08
CA ASN A 20 13.01 -1.29 -14.20
C ASN A 20 12.40 -1.01 -12.81
N ASN A 21 11.09 -0.70 -12.74
CA ASN A 21 10.26 -0.52 -11.55
C ASN A 21 10.30 -1.67 -10.48
N ASN A 22 11.25 -2.61 -10.60
CA ASN A 22 11.75 -3.52 -9.58
C ASN A 22 12.45 -2.85 -8.38
N LYS A 23 12.65 -1.53 -8.36
CA LYS A 23 13.27 -0.81 -7.22
C LYS A 23 12.29 -0.01 -6.36
N THR A 24 10.98 -0.26 -6.47
CA THR A 24 10.06 0.24 -5.44
C THR A 24 10.23 -0.60 -4.17
N LEU A 25 10.14 0.03 -2.99
CA LEU A 25 10.16 -0.69 -1.70
C LEU A 25 9.18 -1.89 -1.70
N LYS A 26 8.06 -1.75 -2.42
CA LYS A 26 7.06 -2.81 -2.61
C LYS A 26 7.61 -4.03 -3.36
N ALA A 27 8.33 -3.82 -4.47
CA ALA A 27 8.94 -4.91 -5.24
C ALA A 27 10.10 -5.59 -4.49
N LEU A 28 10.92 -4.79 -3.79
CA LEU A 28 11.97 -5.32 -2.92
C LEU A 28 11.38 -6.13 -1.76
N PHE A 29 10.31 -5.63 -1.13
CA PHE A 29 9.63 -6.34 -0.05
C PHE A 29 9.01 -7.66 -0.54
N ALA A 30 8.32 -7.62 -1.69
CA ALA A 30 7.72 -8.81 -2.27
C ALA A 30 8.76 -9.89 -2.59
N SER A 31 9.88 -9.51 -3.24
CA SER A 31 10.93 -10.46 -3.60
C SER A 31 11.73 -10.99 -2.41
N GLN A 32 12.05 -10.14 -1.42
CA GLN A 32 12.92 -10.52 -0.29
C GLN A 32 12.19 -11.18 0.87
N PHE A 33 10.89 -10.93 1.02
CA PHE A 33 10.08 -11.42 2.14
C PHE A 33 8.95 -12.33 1.66
N LEU A 34 8.07 -11.85 0.77
CA LEU A 34 6.90 -12.65 0.35
C LEU A 34 7.31 -13.86 -0.51
N GLY A 35 8.33 -13.73 -1.35
CA GLY A 35 8.82 -14.83 -2.19
C GLY A 35 9.46 -16.00 -1.44
N LYS A 36 9.68 -15.88 -0.12
CA LYS A 36 10.21 -16.96 0.73
C LYS A 36 9.11 -17.78 1.42
N LEU A 37 7.86 -17.33 1.33
CA LEU A 37 6.73 -17.95 2.00
C LEU A 37 6.09 -19.02 1.10
N SER A 38 5.51 -20.05 1.72
CA SER A 38 4.67 -21.01 1.00
C SER A 38 3.35 -20.38 0.54
N VAL A 39 2.61 -21.09 -0.31
CA VAL A 39 1.29 -20.64 -0.78
C VAL A 39 0.33 -20.50 0.41
N GLU A 40 0.32 -21.46 1.32
CA GLU A 40 -0.54 -21.46 2.51
C GLU A 40 -0.24 -20.28 3.44
N GLU A 41 1.05 -19.97 3.63
CA GLU A 41 1.50 -18.82 4.43
C GLU A 41 1.08 -17.49 3.79
N LEU A 42 1.20 -17.37 2.46
CA LEU A 42 0.75 -16.19 1.73
C LEU A 42 -0.77 -16.01 1.82
N GLU A 43 -1.55 -17.08 1.74
CA GLU A 43 -2.99 -17.04 1.91
C GLU A 43 -3.41 -16.63 3.33
N ALA A 44 -2.73 -17.16 4.36
CA ALA A 44 -2.97 -16.77 5.75
C ALA A 44 -2.62 -15.29 5.99
N LEU A 45 -1.52 -14.82 5.41
CA LEU A 45 -1.13 -13.41 5.45
C LEU A 45 -2.16 -12.52 4.77
N LYS A 46 -2.64 -12.92 3.58
CA LYS A 46 -3.71 -12.21 2.86
C LYS A 46 -4.98 -12.09 3.71
N LYS A 47 -5.46 -13.19 4.32
CA LYS A 47 -6.63 -13.17 5.21
C LYS A 47 -6.45 -12.21 6.39
N SER A 48 -5.24 -12.15 6.95
CA SER A 48 -4.90 -11.26 8.06
C SER A 48 -4.93 -9.78 7.64
N ILE A 49 -4.40 -9.48 6.45
CA ILE A 49 -4.45 -8.13 5.85
C ILE A 49 -5.90 -7.72 5.61
N ASP A 50 -6.71 -8.58 5.01
CA ASP A 50 -8.13 -8.29 4.71
C ASP A 50 -8.92 -7.99 6.00
N LYS A 51 -8.63 -8.71 7.09
CA LYS A 51 -9.25 -8.48 8.40
C LYS A 51 -8.90 -7.11 8.98
N GLU A 52 -7.63 -6.71 8.88
CA GLU A 52 -7.18 -5.39 9.35
C GLU A 52 -7.77 -4.26 8.50
N LEU A 53 -7.86 -4.42 7.18
CA LEU A 53 -8.51 -3.44 6.29
C LEU A 53 -9.98 -3.22 6.69
N LYS A 54 -10.76 -4.29 6.87
CA LYS A 54 -12.16 -4.20 7.33
C LYS A 54 -12.28 -3.51 8.69
N LYS A 55 -11.35 -3.79 9.61
CA LYS A 55 -11.31 -3.12 10.92
C LYS A 55 -11.10 -1.61 10.77
N ARG A 56 -10.21 -1.18 9.87
CA ARG A 56 -9.96 0.24 9.59
C ARG A 56 -11.16 0.91 8.93
N GLU A 57 -11.82 0.24 8.00
CA GLU A 57 -13.08 0.73 7.41
C GLU A 57 -14.14 0.95 8.50
N GLY A 58 -14.28 0.00 9.43
CA GLY A 58 -15.18 0.13 10.58
C GLY A 58 -14.87 1.35 11.46
N ARG A 59 -13.59 1.66 11.69
CA ARG A 59 -13.18 2.88 12.43
C ARG A 59 -13.61 4.15 11.70
N VAL A 60 -13.39 4.22 10.38
CA VAL A 60 -13.80 5.38 9.58
C VAL A 60 -15.32 5.55 9.58
N ILE A 61 -16.08 4.46 9.55
CA ILE A 61 -17.54 4.51 9.67
C ILE A 61 -17.93 5.07 11.05
N GLN A 62 -17.31 4.58 12.11
CA GLN A 62 -17.58 5.03 13.47
C GLN A 62 -17.26 6.52 13.67
N GLU A 63 -16.11 6.98 13.19
CA GLU A 63 -15.73 8.40 13.20
C GLU A 63 -16.78 9.29 12.50
N LYS A 64 -17.32 8.82 11.38
CA LYS A 64 -18.38 9.53 10.64
C LYS A 64 -19.72 9.49 11.37
N ILE A 65 -20.06 8.40 12.03
CA ILE A 65 -21.27 8.29 12.87
C ILE A 65 -21.17 9.31 14.01
N GLU A 66 -20.05 9.31 14.74
CA GLU A 66 -19.81 10.22 15.85
C GLU A 66 -19.85 11.68 15.40
N PHE A 67 -19.29 11.98 14.23
CA PHE A 67 -19.40 13.30 13.63
C PHE A 67 -20.86 13.69 13.44
N LEU A 68 -21.67 12.87 12.79
CA LEU A 68 -23.10 13.16 12.53
C LEU A 68 -23.91 13.28 13.82
N GLU A 69 -23.65 12.42 14.80
CA GLU A 69 -24.32 12.45 16.11
C GLU A 69 -24.01 13.73 16.89
N LYS A 70 -22.77 14.25 16.81
CA LYS A 70 -22.41 15.56 17.39
C LYS A 70 -23.23 16.73 16.84
N TYR A 71 -23.70 16.62 15.59
CA TYR A 71 -24.57 17.62 14.97
C TYR A 71 -26.07 17.30 15.12
N GLY A 72 -26.43 16.33 15.97
CA GLY A 72 -27.81 15.99 16.28
C GLY A 72 -28.49 15.05 15.27
N PHE A 73 -27.74 14.47 14.32
CA PHE A 73 -28.28 13.47 13.41
C PHE A 73 -28.26 12.09 14.05
N LYS A 74 -29.35 11.33 13.89
CA LYS A 74 -29.42 9.93 14.32
C LYS A 74 -29.07 9.00 13.17
N VAL A 75 -27.96 8.28 13.27
CA VAL A 75 -27.54 7.32 12.24
C VAL A 75 -28.09 5.93 12.58
N GLN A 76 -28.73 5.28 11.61
CA GLN A 76 -29.22 3.91 11.73
C GLN A 76 -28.72 3.07 10.57
N LYS A 77 -28.14 1.90 10.88
CA LYS A 77 -27.78 0.93 9.86
C LYS A 77 -29.07 0.35 9.29
N LYS A 78 -29.24 0.42 7.96
CA LYS A 78 -30.31 -0.31 7.28
C LYS A 78 -29.97 -1.80 7.31
N SER A 79 -30.90 -2.59 7.87
CA SER A 79 -30.89 -4.06 7.83
C SER A 79 -31.18 -4.59 6.45
#